data_AF-A0A382NSH1-F1
#
_entry.id   AF-A0A382NSH1-F1
#
_cell.length_a   1.000
_cell.length_b   1.000
_cell.length_c   1.000
_cell.angle_alpha   90.00
_cell.angle_beta   90.00
_cell.angle_gamma   90.00
#
_symmetry.space_group_name_H-M   'P 1'
#
loop_
_entity.id
_entity.type
_entity.pdbx_description
1 polymer ?
#
loop_
_entity_poly.entity_id
_entity_poly.type
_entity_poly.pdbx_seq_one_letter_code
_entity_poly.pdbx_strand_id
1 'polypeptide(L)'
;MKHLPLLEQRKIEAKVLAPLIRAFEDEFGREKTHTLVGKTIETLARGEGKGIAQELEGTPIEKVASLLPRFNEGDALELDVLKQDASCYEFNVTRCRFAEFYKELGMPELGQLLSCNRDFALSEGISSELELER
;
A
#
# COMPACT_ATOMS: atom_id res chain seq x y z
N MET A 1 -21.19 -4.69 7.03
CA MET A 1 -20.21 -5.66 6.47
C MET A 1 -19.22 -6.01 7.57
N LYS A 2 -18.72 -7.26 7.61
CA LYS A 2 -17.66 -7.64 8.56
C LYS A 2 -16.39 -6.85 8.24
N HIS A 3 -15.69 -6.39 9.28
CA HIS A 3 -14.36 -5.81 9.18
C HIS A 3 -13.40 -6.81 8.51
N LEU A 4 -12.60 -6.34 7.54
CA LEU A 4 -11.65 -7.15 6.78
C LEU A 4 -10.26 -6.53 6.91
N PRO A 5 -9.29 -7.20 7.55
CA PRO A 5 -7.92 -6.71 7.66
C PRO A 5 -7.32 -6.46 6.27
N LEU A 6 -6.49 -5.41 6.16
CA LEU A 6 -5.93 -4.98 4.88
C LEU A 6 -5.12 -6.09 4.18
N LEU A 7 -4.34 -6.88 4.95
CA LEU A 7 -3.60 -8.01 4.40
C LEU A 7 -4.51 -9.04 3.74
N GLU A 8 -5.65 -9.36 4.37
CA GLU A 8 -6.60 -10.32 3.81
C GLU A 8 -7.32 -9.74 2.59
N GLN A 9 -7.64 -8.45 2.59
CA GLN A 9 -8.14 -7.76 1.41
C GLN A 9 -7.15 -7.85 0.23
N ARG A 10 -5.87 -7.52 0.44
CA ARG A 10 -4.83 -7.60 -0.59
C ARG A 10 -4.63 -9.03 -1.10
N LYS A 11 -4.70 -10.03 -0.23
CA LYS A 11 -4.62 -11.45 -0.63
C LYS A 11 -5.78 -11.84 -1.55
N ILE A 12 -7.01 -11.41 -1.25
CA ILE A 12 -8.19 -11.68 -2.07
C ILE A 12 -8.04 -11.01 -3.44
N GLU A 13 -7.69 -9.72 -3.47
CA GLU A 13 -7.48 -8.97 -4.71
C GLU A 13 -6.37 -9.58 -5.57
N ALA A 14 -5.22 -9.92 -4.97
CA ALA A 14 -4.09 -10.49 -5.69
C ALA A 14 -4.40 -11.85 -6.33
N LYS A 15 -5.21 -12.70 -5.68
CA LYS A 15 -5.61 -14.00 -6.25
C LYS A 15 -6.41 -13.85 -7.55
N VAL A 16 -7.06 -12.71 -7.77
CA VAL A 16 -7.77 -12.39 -9.01
C VAL A 16 -6.89 -11.60 -9.98
N LEU A 17 -6.18 -10.58 -9.49
CA LEU A 17 -5.37 -9.69 -10.33
C LEU A 17 -4.11 -10.36 -10.88
N ALA A 18 -3.45 -11.23 -10.10
CA ALA A 18 -2.21 -11.88 -10.53
C ALA A 18 -2.36 -12.69 -11.84
N PRO A 19 -3.34 -13.62 -11.99
CA PRO A 19 -3.52 -14.33 -13.25
C PRO A 19 -3.94 -13.41 -14.41
N LEU A 20 -4.70 -12.34 -14.15
CA LEU A 20 -5.05 -11.36 -15.19
C LEU A 20 -3.83 -10.57 -15.67
N ILE A 21 -2.97 -10.15 -14.72
CA ILE A 21 -1.72 -9.47 -15.04
C ILE A 21 -0.84 -10.38 -15.88
N ARG A 22 -0.68 -11.66 -15.52
CA ARG A 22 0.06 -12.64 -16.35
C ARG A 22 -0.49 -12.73 -17.77
N ALA A 23 -1.80 -12.85 -17.93
CA ALA A 23 -2.41 -12.89 -19.25
C ALA A 23 -2.11 -11.63 -20.08
N PHE A 24 -2.08 -10.45 -19.42
CA PHE A 24 -1.66 -9.21 -20.08
C PHE A 24 -0.16 -9.12 -20.34
N GLU A 25 0.69 -9.68 -19.48
CA GLU A 25 2.14 -9.80 -19.74
C GLU A 25 2.40 -10.65 -20.99
N ASP A 26 1.67 -11.77 -21.15
CA ASP A 26 1.80 -12.69 -22.29
C ASP A 26 1.38 -12.01 -23.60
N GLU A 27 0.31 -11.21 -23.58
CA GLU A 27 -0.22 -10.55 -24.78
C GLU A 27 0.51 -9.24 -25.13
N PHE A 28 0.80 -8.40 -24.13
CA PHE A 28 1.26 -7.02 -24.34
C PHE A 28 2.72 -6.77 -23.92
N GLY A 29 3.35 -7.76 -23.29
CA GLY A 29 4.69 -7.66 -22.73
C GLY A 29 4.69 -7.07 -21.32
N ARG A 30 5.61 -7.57 -20.50
CA ARG A 30 5.73 -7.25 -19.07
C ARG A 30 5.84 -5.75 -18.78
N GLU A 31 6.74 -5.04 -19.45
CA GLU A 31 7.02 -3.63 -19.16
C GLU A 31 5.77 -2.74 -19.32
N LYS A 32 5.06 -2.90 -20.44
CA LYS A 32 3.84 -2.13 -20.74
C LYS A 32 2.75 -2.45 -19.73
N THR A 33 2.54 -3.74 -19.44
CA THR A 33 1.56 -4.21 -18.47
C THR A 33 1.84 -3.63 -17.09
N HIS A 34 3.08 -3.73 -16.59
CA HIS A 34 3.46 -3.24 -15.27
C HIS A 34 3.35 -1.72 -15.18
N THR A 35 3.76 -0.99 -16.22
CA THR A 35 3.62 0.47 -16.27
C THR A 35 2.15 0.89 -16.15
N LEU A 36 1.25 0.22 -16.88
CA LEU A 36 -0.18 0.54 -16.84
C LEU A 36 -0.77 0.21 -15.47
N VAL A 37 -0.52 -1.00 -14.96
CA VAL A 37 -1.02 -1.44 -13.65
C VAL A 37 -0.52 -0.50 -12.55
N GLY A 38 0.76 -0.13 -12.55
CA GLY A 38 1.34 0.79 -11.56
C GLY A 38 0.60 2.12 -11.52
N LYS A 39 0.41 2.77 -12.68
CA LYS A 39 -0.36 4.02 -12.78
C LYS A 39 -1.80 3.88 -12.30
N THR A 40 -2.45 2.75 -12.59
CA THR A 40 -3.81 2.46 -12.10
C THR A 40 -3.83 2.32 -10.58
N ILE A 41 -2.89 1.58 -10.00
CA ILE A 41 -2.75 1.38 -8.56
C ILE A 41 -2.48 2.70 -7.84
N GLU A 42 -1.57 3.53 -8.36
CA GLU A 42 -1.29 4.87 -7.84
C GLU A 42 -2.53 5.78 -7.88
N THR A 43 -3.29 5.75 -8.98
CA THR A 43 -4.53 6.53 -9.11
C THR A 43 -5.56 6.12 -8.05
N LEU A 44 -5.72 4.80 -7.83
CA LEU A 44 -6.59 4.28 -6.78
C LEU A 44 -6.12 4.71 -5.39
N ALA A 45 -4.82 4.57 -5.10
CA ALA A 45 -4.24 4.94 -3.81
C ALA A 45 -4.39 6.44 -3.51
N ARG A 46 -4.18 7.31 -4.51
CA ARG A 46 -4.42 8.75 -4.36
C ARG A 46 -5.87 9.07 -4.07
N GLY A 47 -6.81 8.34 -4.69
CA GLY A 47 -8.23 8.45 -4.39
C GLY A 47 -8.56 8.04 -2.95
N GLU A 48 -8.00 6.93 -2.48
CA GLU A 48 -8.13 6.48 -1.09
C GLU A 48 -7.57 7.51 -0.10
N GLY A 49 -6.41 8.09 -0.40
CA GLY A 49 -5.80 9.15 0.41
C GLY A 49 -6.69 10.38 0.53
N LYS A 50 -7.32 10.81 -0.57
CA LYS A 50 -8.29 11.92 -0.56
C LYS A 50 -9.52 11.61 0.30
N GLY A 51 -10.00 10.37 0.28
CA GLY A 51 -11.09 9.92 1.16
C GLY A 51 -10.68 10.04 2.63
N ILE A 52 -9.50 9.54 2.97
CA ILE A 52 -8.94 9.65 4.33
C ILE A 52 -8.80 11.12 4.76
N ALA A 53 -8.34 11.99 3.86
CA ALA A 53 -8.22 13.42 4.15
C ALA A 53 -9.55 14.06 4.56
N GLN A 54 -10.67 13.58 4.01
CA GLN A 54 -12.03 14.05 4.29
C GLN A 54 -12.63 13.39 5.54
N GLU A 55 -12.33 12.12 5.79
CA GLU A 55 -12.91 11.34 6.89
C GLU A 55 -12.24 11.57 8.23
N LEU A 56 -10.92 11.83 8.24
CA LEU A 56 -10.14 11.99 9.46
C LEU A 56 -9.85 13.45 9.76
N GLU A 57 -10.03 13.82 11.03
CA GLU A 57 -9.56 15.10 11.58
C GLU A 57 -8.07 15.04 11.97
N GLY A 58 -7.48 16.19 12.27
CA GLY A 58 -6.08 16.31 12.68
C GLY A 58 -5.14 16.78 11.57
N THR A 59 -3.87 16.99 11.96
CA THR A 59 -2.76 17.32 11.06
C THR A 59 -2.45 16.17 10.10
N PRO A 60 -1.75 16.43 8.99
CA PRO A 60 -1.40 15.37 8.06
C PRO A 60 -0.64 14.19 8.70
N ILE A 61 0.29 14.46 9.63
CA ILE A 61 1.04 13.41 10.31
C ILE A 61 0.18 12.60 11.29
N GLU A 62 -0.78 13.24 11.98
CA GLU A 62 -1.72 12.55 12.85
C GLU A 62 -2.62 11.59 12.06
N LYS A 63 -3.05 12.01 10.86
CA LYS A 63 -3.79 11.13 9.94
C LYS A 63 -2.95 9.93 9.54
N VAL A 64 -1.70 10.12 9.13
CA VAL A 64 -0.78 8.99 8.82
C VAL A 64 -0.61 8.07 10.02
N ALA A 65 -0.37 8.63 11.22
CA ALA A 65 -0.20 7.85 12.45
C ALA A 65 -1.44 7.00 12.76
N SER A 66 -2.64 7.51 12.50
CA SER A 66 -3.89 6.77 12.71
C SER A 66 -4.10 5.61 11.72
N LEU A 67 -3.46 5.66 10.55
CA LEU A 67 -3.55 4.62 9.54
C LEU A 67 -2.58 3.47 9.76
N LEU A 68 -1.39 3.73 10.32
CA LEU A 68 -0.36 2.69 10.49
C LEU A 68 -0.86 1.44 11.24
N PRO A 69 -1.69 1.53 12.30
CA PRO A 69 -2.29 0.36 12.93
C PRO A 69 -3.12 -0.50 11.97
N ARG A 70 -3.79 0.11 10.98
CA ARG A 70 -4.54 -0.62 9.94
C ARG A 70 -3.61 -1.38 8.99
N PHE A 71 -2.46 -0.80 8.64
CA PHE A 71 -1.45 -1.50 7.85
C PHE A 71 -0.82 -2.66 8.60
N ASN A 72 -0.72 -2.54 9.93
CA ASN A 72 -0.19 -3.58 10.81
C ASN A 72 -1.27 -4.56 11.36
N GLU A 73 -2.51 -4.45 10.91
CA GLU A 73 -3.58 -5.26 11.48
C GLU A 73 -3.32 -6.77 11.29
N GLY A 74 -3.47 -7.54 12.37
CA GLY A 74 -3.23 -8.99 12.36
C GLY A 74 -1.75 -9.33 12.19
N ASP A 75 -0.86 -8.53 12.79
CA ASP A 75 0.59 -8.68 12.73
C ASP A 75 1.11 -8.67 11.28
N ALA A 76 0.52 -7.84 10.43
CA ALA A 76 0.87 -7.78 9.02
C ALA A 76 2.29 -7.22 8.79
N LEU A 77 2.79 -6.39 9.71
CA LEU A 77 4.12 -5.80 9.70
C LEU A 77 4.80 -6.02 11.07
N GLU A 78 6.13 -6.07 11.09
CA GLU A 78 6.89 -5.83 12.32
C GLU A 78 7.58 -4.48 12.15
N LEU A 79 7.30 -3.55 13.07
CA LEU A 79 7.76 -2.16 13.01
C LEU A 79 8.70 -1.86 14.17
N ASP A 80 9.78 -1.14 13.89
CA ASP A 80 10.68 -0.55 14.89
C ASP A 80 10.61 0.97 14.74
N VAL A 81 9.87 1.63 15.64
CA VAL A 81 9.60 3.08 15.58
C VAL A 81 10.83 3.84 16.06
N LEU A 82 11.39 4.66 15.17
CA LEU A 82 12.58 5.46 15.43
C LEU A 82 12.22 6.85 15.97
N LYS A 83 11.18 7.46 15.41
CA LYS A 83 10.72 8.80 15.78
C LYS A 83 9.22 8.96 15.54
N GLN A 84 8.53 9.59 16.49
CA GLN A 84 7.14 9.98 16.33
C GLN A 84 6.88 11.29 17.07
N ASP A 85 6.62 12.36 16.32
CA ASP A 85 6.26 13.67 16.85
C ASP A 85 5.23 14.39 15.95
N ALA A 86 4.93 15.65 16.26
CA ALA A 86 3.93 16.45 15.54
C ALA A 86 4.30 16.79 14.08
N SER A 87 5.51 16.46 13.62
CA SER A 87 6.01 16.75 12.28
C SER A 87 6.52 15.53 11.53
N CYS A 88 6.80 14.42 12.22
CA CYS A 88 7.50 13.28 11.64
C CYS A 88 7.06 11.95 12.27
N TYR A 89 6.97 10.91 11.44
CA TYR A 89 6.80 9.53 11.87
C TYR A 89 7.78 8.67 11.06
N GLU A 90 8.83 8.21 11.73
CA GLU A 90 9.92 7.41 11.18
C GLU A 90 9.96 6.03 11.85
N PHE A 91 10.07 4.97 11.05
CA PHE A 91 10.12 3.60 11.53
C PHE A 91 10.80 2.68 10.51
N ASN A 92 11.40 1.59 10.99
CA ASN A 92 11.84 0.49 10.15
C ASN A 92 10.72 -0.55 10.01
N VAL A 93 10.57 -1.15 8.83
CA VAL A 93 9.79 -2.38 8.65
C VAL A 93 10.75 -3.56 8.69
N THR A 94 10.77 -4.32 9.77
CA THR A 94 11.68 -5.45 9.98
C THR A 94 11.12 -6.76 9.45
N ARG A 95 9.80 -6.84 9.27
CA ARG A 95 9.10 -7.94 8.59
C ARG A 95 7.84 -7.46 7.90
N CYS A 96 7.52 -8.03 6.73
CA CYS A 96 6.35 -7.65 5.94
C CYS A 96 5.61 -8.88 5.38
N ARG A 97 4.44 -9.20 5.93
CA ARG A 97 3.63 -10.35 5.49
C ARG A 97 2.97 -10.13 4.13
N PHE A 98 2.84 -8.88 3.67
CA PHE A 98 2.45 -8.60 2.28
C PHE A 98 3.52 -9.15 1.33
N ALA A 99 4.79 -8.82 1.56
CA ALA A 99 5.90 -9.28 0.74
C ALA A 99 6.06 -10.82 0.81
N GLU A 100 5.93 -11.41 2.00
CA GLU A 100 5.92 -12.88 2.19
C GLU A 100 4.83 -13.54 1.34
N PHE A 101 3.61 -13.01 1.37
CA PHE A 101 2.49 -13.54 0.59
C PHE A 101 2.76 -13.53 -0.92
N TYR A 102 3.28 -12.43 -1.49
CA TYR A 102 3.59 -12.38 -2.93
C TYR A 102 4.73 -13.32 -3.31
N LYS A 103 5.69 -13.55 -2.41
CA LYS A 103 6.73 -14.56 -2.57
C LYS A 103 6.16 -15.98 -2.58
N GLU A 104 5.23 -16.29 -1.67
CA GLU A 104 4.52 -17.58 -1.62
C GLU A 104 3.63 -17.80 -2.85
N LEU A 105 3.07 -16.73 -3.41
CA LEU A 105 2.29 -16.75 -4.66
C LEU A 105 3.18 -17.02 -5.91
N GLY A 106 4.51 -16.98 -5.75
CA GLY A 106 5.46 -17.10 -6.85
C GLY A 106 5.47 -15.88 -7.77
N MET A 107 5.08 -14.71 -7.26
CA MET A 107 5.04 -13.44 -7.98
C MET A 107 5.50 -12.26 -7.10
N PRO A 108 6.74 -12.29 -6.57
CA PRO A 108 7.24 -11.27 -5.65
C PRO A 108 7.18 -9.84 -6.22
N GLU A 109 7.33 -9.68 -7.54
CA GLU A 109 7.22 -8.39 -8.22
C GLU A 109 5.86 -7.72 -8.05
N LEU A 110 4.79 -8.51 -7.88
CA LEU A 110 3.45 -7.98 -7.74
C LEU A 110 3.23 -7.38 -6.36
N GLY A 111 4.08 -7.72 -5.38
CA GLY A 111 4.06 -7.09 -4.06
C GLY A 111 4.39 -5.60 -4.16
N GLN A 112 5.46 -5.27 -4.87
CA GLN A 112 5.77 -3.87 -5.13
C GLN A 112 4.65 -3.21 -5.95
N LEU A 113 4.23 -3.87 -7.03
CA LEU A 113 3.30 -3.27 -7.98
C LEU A 113 1.89 -3.02 -7.41
N LEU A 114 1.34 -3.93 -6.61
CA LEU A 114 -0.03 -3.87 -6.12
C LEU A 114 -0.15 -3.34 -4.69
N SER A 115 0.89 -3.49 -3.87
CA SER A 115 0.88 -3.05 -2.46
C SER A 115 1.78 -1.84 -2.23
N CYS A 116 3.09 -1.96 -2.42
CA CYS A 116 4.04 -0.91 -2.01
C CYS A 116 4.05 0.33 -2.92
N ASN A 117 3.60 0.25 -4.17
CA ASN A 117 3.46 1.43 -5.05
C ASN A 117 2.31 2.35 -4.63
N ARG A 118 1.51 1.95 -3.64
CA ARG A 118 0.42 2.78 -3.11
C ARG A 118 0.92 3.87 -2.17
N ASP A 119 2.01 3.64 -1.46
CA ASP A 119 2.40 4.43 -0.29
C ASP A 119 2.59 5.92 -0.63
N PHE A 120 3.37 6.24 -1.67
CA PHE A 120 3.60 7.62 -2.10
C PHE A 120 2.30 8.29 -2.55
N ALA A 121 1.55 7.65 -3.45
CA ALA A 121 0.32 8.21 -3.99
C ALA A 121 -0.78 8.37 -2.92
N LEU A 122 -0.83 7.47 -1.94
CA LEU A 122 -1.71 7.57 -0.78
C LEU A 122 -1.36 8.80 0.05
N SER A 123 -0.08 8.98 0.41
CA SER A 123 0.41 10.16 1.15
C SER A 123 0.11 11.47 0.43
N GLU A 124 0.38 11.55 -0.88
CA GLU A 124 -0.01 12.69 -1.73
C GLU A 124 -1.51 12.96 -1.69
N GLY A 125 -2.32 11.90 -1.66
CA GLY A 125 -3.77 11.98 -1.59
C GLY A 125 -4.26 12.51 -0.23
N ILE A 126 -3.57 12.18 0.87
CA ILE A 126 -3.91 12.62 2.22
C ILE A 126 -3.64 14.13 2.38
N SER A 127 -2.46 14.60 1.95
CA SER A 127 -2.09 16.02 2.00
C SER A 127 -0.90 16.31 1.11
N SER A 128 -0.89 17.49 0.47
CA SER A 128 0.29 18.01 -0.25
C SER A 128 1.42 18.46 0.66
N GLU A 129 1.19 18.53 1.97
CA GLU A 129 2.20 18.87 2.98
C GLU A 129 2.98 17.64 3.47
N LEU A 130 2.57 16.43 3.09
CA LEU A 130 3.27 15.20 3.43
C LEU A 130 4.36 14.90 2.42
N GLU A 131 5.53 14.57 2.94
CA GLU A 131 6.63 13.99 2.18
C GLU A 131 6.91 12.60 2.74
N LEU A 132 6.95 11.60 1.86
CA LEU A 132 7.30 10.23 2.21
C LEU A 132 8.68 9.92 1.65
N GLU A 133 9.55 9.36 2.47
CA GLU A 133 10.85 8.82 2.07
C GLU A 133 10.92 7.34 2.49
N ARG A 134 11.51 6.47 1.64
CA ARG A 134 11.75 5.05 1.94
C ARG A 134 12.98 4.51 1.24
#